data_AF-A0A7S4J5H3-F1
#
_entry.id   AF-A0A7S4J5H3-F1
#
_cell.length_a   1.000
_cell.length_b   1.000
_cell.length_c   1.000
_cell.angle_alpha   90.00
_cell.angle_beta   90.00
_cell.angle_gamma   90.00
#
_symmetry.space_group_name_H-M   'P 1'
#
loop_
_entity.id
_entity.type
_entity.pdbx_description
1 polymer ?
#
loop_
_entity_poly.entity_id
_entity_poly.type
_entity_poly.pdbx_seq_one_letter_code
_entity_poly.pdbx_strand_id
1 'polypeptide(L)'
;CASTRLADGESCQESSDCTNRVACAKNSFADNAPSICCEDGEAYKLDVPWTYTDYWFCGNRPVGTVCGDDRMCASGICVAGSCASARLADGESCQESSDCTNRV
;
A
#
# COMPACT_ATOMS: atom_id res chain seq x y z
N CYS A 1 -16.74 -27.29 -9.63
CA CYS A 1 -15.90 -26.09 -9.77
C CYS A 1 -16.47 -25.00 -8.88
N ALA A 2 -15.95 -24.83 -7.67
CA ALA A 2 -16.36 -23.70 -6.84
C ALA A 2 -15.68 -22.45 -7.40
N SER A 3 -16.38 -21.76 -8.29
CA SER A 3 -15.93 -20.50 -8.91
C SER A 3 -16.19 -19.30 -8.00
N THR A 4 -16.08 -19.49 -6.69
CA THR A 4 -16.27 -18.42 -5.72
C THR A 4 -14.98 -17.63 -5.68
N ARG A 5 -14.92 -16.57 -6.48
CA ARG A 5 -13.82 -15.63 -6.43
C ARG A 5 -13.76 -15.00 -5.03
N LEU A 6 -12.55 -14.71 -4.57
CA LEU A 6 -12.28 -14.12 -3.26
C LEU A 6 -12.88 -12.71 -3.17
N ALA A 7 -13.47 -12.39 -2.02
CA ALA A 7 -13.94 -11.05 -1.72
C ALA A 7 -12.76 -10.10 -1.48
N ASP A 8 -13.04 -8.81 -1.48
CA ASP A 8 -12.04 -7.82 -1.15
C ASP A 8 -11.56 -7.98 0.30
N GLY A 9 -10.26 -7.82 0.55
CA GLY A 9 -9.66 -8.06 1.88
C GLY A 9 -9.26 -9.51 2.16
N GLU A 10 -9.70 -10.48 1.35
CA GLU A 10 -9.32 -11.89 1.51
C GLU A 10 -7.90 -12.16 1.02
N SER A 11 -7.21 -13.10 1.69
CA SER A 11 -5.88 -13.55 1.26
C SER A 11 -5.93 -14.27 -0.08
N CYS A 12 -5.16 -13.81 -1.04
CA CYS A 12 -5.09 -14.36 -2.40
C CYS A 12 -3.68 -14.87 -2.71
N GLN A 13 -3.56 -15.73 -3.72
CA GLN A 13 -2.27 -16.11 -4.27
C GLN A 13 -2.04 -15.48 -5.64
N GLU A 14 -3.08 -15.41 -6.47
CA GLU A 14 -3.05 -14.79 -7.77
C GLU A 14 -4.16 -13.74 -7.94
N SER A 15 -3.94 -12.77 -8.83
CA SER A 15 -4.93 -11.76 -9.20
C SER A 15 -6.20 -12.35 -9.82
N SER A 16 -6.09 -13.56 -10.36
CA SER A 16 -7.18 -14.37 -10.94
C SER A 16 -8.17 -14.87 -9.88
N ASP A 17 -7.72 -15.01 -8.61
CA ASP A 17 -8.55 -15.47 -7.50
C ASP A 17 -9.57 -14.42 -7.05
N CYS A 18 -9.25 -13.13 -7.22
CA CYS A 18 -10.06 -12.02 -6.72
C CYS A 18 -11.32 -11.77 -7.57
N THR A 19 -12.45 -11.47 -6.90
CA THR A 19 -13.75 -11.21 -7.57
C THR A 19 -13.66 -10.05 -8.54
N ASN A 20 -12.95 -9.01 -8.09
CA ASN A 20 -12.71 -7.77 -8.79
C ASN A 20 -11.71 -7.93 -9.96
N ARG A 21 -10.99 -9.07 -10.06
CA ARG A 21 -9.91 -9.34 -11.06
C ARG A 21 -8.79 -8.30 -11.10
N VAL A 22 -8.66 -7.48 -10.06
CA VAL A 22 -7.78 -6.32 -10.12
C VAL A 22 -6.33 -6.72 -9.90
N ALA A 23 -5.96 -7.13 -8.70
CA ALA A 23 -4.62 -7.60 -8.40
C ALA A 23 -4.59 -8.20 -7.00
N CYS A 24 -3.90 -9.34 -6.89
CA CYS A 24 -3.49 -9.84 -5.60
C CYS A 24 -2.21 -9.12 -5.20
N ALA A 25 -2.25 -8.35 -4.12
CA ALA A 25 -1.14 -7.50 -3.72
C ALA A 25 -1.04 -7.43 -2.19
N LYS A 26 0.15 -7.11 -1.69
CA LYS A 26 0.40 -7.01 -0.25
C LYS A 26 -0.45 -5.89 0.37
N ASN A 27 -1.07 -6.19 1.51
CA ASN A 27 -1.96 -5.24 2.19
C ASN A 27 -1.24 -4.05 2.84
N SER A 28 0.08 -4.15 3.04
CA SER A 28 0.91 -3.19 3.76
C SER A 28 2.36 -3.33 3.28
N PHE A 29 3.14 -2.27 3.42
CA PHE A 29 4.56 -2.26 3.05
C PHE A 29 5.42 -2.95 4.11
N ALA A 30 5.24 -4.27 4.24
CA ALA A 30 6.03 -5.11 5.11
C ALA A 30 6.48 -6.39 4.38
N ASP A 31 7.65 -6.90 4.75
CA ASP A 31 8.23 -8.13 4.20
C ASP A 31 7.24 -9.30 4.32
N ASN A 32 6.68 -9.46 5.53
CA ASN A 32 5.72 -10.50 5.88
C ASN A 32 4.25 -10.10 5.66
N ALA A 33 3.97 -9.01 4.92
CA ALA A 33 2.59 -8.60 4.64
C ALA A 33 1.86 -9.70 3.83
N PRO A 34 0.64 -10.10 4.24
CA PRO A 34 -0.18 -11.01 3.45
C PRO A 34 -0.64 -10.34 2.16
N SER A 35 -0.62 -11.11 1.08
CA SER A 35 -1.22 -10.72 -0.19
C SER A 35 -2.74 -10.88 -0.09
N ILE A 36 -3.47 -9.79 -0.31
CA ILE A 36 -4.93 -9.76 -0.26
C ILE A 36 -5.50 -9.19 -1.56
N CYS A 37 -6.78 -9.45 -1.79
CA CYS A 37 -7.52 -8.78 -2.86
C CYS A 37 -7.74 -7.32 -2.47
N CYS A 38 -7.21 -6.39 -3.27
CA CYS A 38 -7.35 -4.96 -2.98
C CYS A 38 -8.79 -4.47 -3.19
N GLU A 39 -9.42 -3.93 -2.14
CA GLU A 39 -10.78 -3.34 -2.15
C GLU A 39 -11.02 -2.33 -3.27
N ASP A 40 -10.16 -1.32 -3.40
CA ASP A 40 -10.38 -0.24 -4.36
C ASP A 40 -9.89 -0.54 -5.78
N GLY A 41 -9.37 -1.75 -6.01
CA GLY A 41 -8.93 -2.10 -7.34
C GLY A 41 -7.70 -1.31 -7.83
N GLU A 42 -6.85 -0.84 -6.93
CA GLU A 42 -5.56 -0.27 -7.30
C GLU A 42 -4.45 -1.06 -6.61
N ALA A 43 -3.49 -1.53 -7.39
CA ALA A 43 -2.26 -2.09 -6.88
C ALA A 43 -1.08 -1.40 -7.56
N TYR A 44 -0.09 -1.04 -6.77
CA TYR A 44 1.08 -0.34 -7.23
C TYR A 44 2.30 -1.24 -7.07
N LYS A 45 3.08 -1.31 -8.15
CA LYS A 45 4.36 -2.02 -8.17
C LYS A 45 5.42 -1.11 -7.55
N LEU A 46 6.02 -1.57 -6.45
CA LEU A 46 6.99 -0.84 -5.66
C LEU A 46 8.26 -1.66 -5.51
N ASP A 47 9.40 -1.00 -5.67
CA ASP A 47 10.69 -1.58 -5.34
C ASP A 47 10.85 -1.61 -3.81
N VAL A 48 11.07 -2.80 -3.26
CA VAL A 48 11.33 -2.96 -1.82
C VAL A 48 12.83 -3.12 -1.58
N PRO A 49 13.44 -2.23 -0.77
CA PRO A 49 14.89 -2.19 -0.61
C PRO A 49 15.46 -3.41 0.13
N TRP A 50 14.65 -4.17 0.87
CA TRP A 50 15.11 -5.35 1.61
C TRP A 50 15.20 -6.62 0.75
N THR A 51 14.38 -6.74 -0.30
CA THR A 51 14.44 -7.87 -1.25
C THR A 51 14.96 -7.49 -2.64
N TYR A 52 15.21 -6.19 -2.90
CA TYR A 52 15.64 -5.68 -4.22
C TYR A 52 14.80 -6.23 -5.37
N THR A 53 13.50 -6.35 -5.13
CA THR A 53 12.54 -6.97 -6.03
C THR A 53 11.29 -6.13 -5.99
N ASP A 54 10.63 -6.00 -7.12
CA ASP A 54 9.37 -5.30 -7.14
C ASP A 54 8.23 -6.17 -6.58
N TYR A 55 7.50 -5.65 -5.60
CA TYR A 55 6.27 -6.27 -5.12
C TYR A 55 5.07 -5.39 -5.44
N TRP A 56 3.92 -6.04 -5.60
CA TRP A 56 2.64 -5.36 -5.72
C TRP A 56 2.09 -5.09 -4.32
N PHE A 57 1.70 -3.85 -4.07
CA PHE A 57 1.01 -3.44 -2.85
C PHE A 57 -0.33 -2.83 -3.20
N CYS A 58 -1.32 -3.07 -2.34
CA CYS A 58 -2.62 -2.46 -2.51
C CYS A 58 -2.55 -0.95 -2.29
N GLY A 59 -3.20 -0.21 -3.19
CA GLY A 59 -3.47 1.22 -3.09
C GLY A 59 -4.66 1.53 -2.19
N ASN A 60 -4.95 2.83 -2.04
CA ASN A 60 -6.07 3.36 -1.26
C ASN A 60 -6.14 2.85 0.19
N ARG A 61 -4.99 2.58 0.81
CA ARG A 61 -4.93 2.17 2.21
C ARG A 61 -5.37 3.31 3.13
N PRO A 62 -6.11 3.01 4.21
CA PRO A 62 -6.50 4.01 5.18
C PRO A 62 -5.28 4.55 5.94
N VAL A 63 -5.46 5.75 6.49
CA VAL A 63 -4.51 6.37 7.42
C VAL A 63 -4.11 5.42 8.55
N GLY A 64 -2.80 5.41 8.87
CA GLY A 64 -2.20 4.51 9.85
C GLY A 64 -1.70 3.18 9.27
N THR A 65 -1.95 2.88 7.99
CA THR A 65 -1.40 1.68 7.34
C THR A 65 0.06 1.91 6.94
N VAL A 66 0.90 0.89 7.10
CA VAL A 66 2.30 0.96 6.65
C VAL A 66 2.36 1.06 5.12
N CYS A 67 3.04 2.09 4.62
CA CYS A 67 3.21 2.39 3.21
C CYS A 67 4.70 2.52 2.87
N GLY A 68 5.04 2.25 1.62
CA GLY A 68 6.38 2.54 1.07
C GLY A 68 6.38 3.70 0.10
N ASP A 69 5.19 4.19 -0.29
CA ASP A 69 5.01 5.22 -1.30
C ASP A 69 3.64 5.88 -1.13
N ASP A 70 3.58 7.17 -1.50
CA ASP A 70 2.37 8.00 -1.46
C ASP A 70 1.16 7.32 -2.13
N ARG A 71 1.40 6.60 -3.23
CA ARG A 71 0.35 5.90 -4.01
C ARG A 71 -0.34 4.77 -3.24
N MET A 72 0.29 4.22 -2.20
CA MET A 72 -0.34 3.20 -1.38
C MET A 72 -1.50 3.76 -0.55
N CYS A 73 -1.46 5.04 -0.23
CA CYS A 73 -2.38 5.67 0.71
C CYS A 73 -3.56 6.30 -0.01
N ALA A 74 -4.77 6.18 0.54
CA ALA A 74 -5.96 6.85 0.01
C ALA A 74 -5.81 8.38 -0.02
N SER A 75 -5.02 8.93 0.91
CA SER A 75 -4.69 10.35 0.95
C SER A 75 -3.63 10.77 -0.07
N GLY A 76 -2.93 9.82 -0.70
CA GLY A 76 -1.74 10.10 -1.52
C GLY A 76 -0.54 10.62 -0.71
N ILE A 77 -0.48 10.29 0.59
CA ILE A 77 0.53 10.79 1.52
C ILE A 77 1.04 9.64 2.39
N CYS A 78 2.29 9.27 2.19
CA CYS A 78 3.05 8.34 3.01
C CYS A 78 4.08 9.13 3.81
N VAL A 79 3.95 9.13 5.14
CA VAL A 79 4.82 9.86 6.07
C VAL A 79 5.53 8.86 6.95
N ALA A 80 6.87 8.87 6.95
CA ALA A 80 7.69 7.97 7.78
C ALA A 80 7.27 6.48 7.61
N GLY A 81 6.92 6.09 6.38
CA GLY A 81 6.47 4.74 6.06
C GLY A 81 5.05 4.40 6.55
N SER A 82 4.23 5.39 6.91
CA SER A 82 2.82 5.20 7.32
C SER A 82 1.88 6.18 6.63
N CYS A 83 0.72 5.71 6.21
CA CYS A 83 -0.26 6.55 5.53
C CYS A 83 -0.77 7.64 6.46
N ALA A 84 -0.64 8.89 6.03
CA ALA A 84 -1.10 10.05 6.77
C ALA A 84 -2.22 10.78 6.02
N SER A 85 -3.07 11.49 6.75
CA SER A 85 -4.14 12.33 6.16
C SER A 85 -3.59 13.68 5.72
N ALA A 86 -2.43 14.05 6.25
CA ALA A 86 -1.71 15.27 5.94
C ALA A 86 -0.21 15.02 6.10
N ARG A 87 0.60 15.79 5.37
CA ARG A 87 2.06 15.84 5.57
C ARG A 87 2.36 16.46 6.93
N LEU A 88 3.52 16.13 7.49
CA LEU A 88 3.97 16.70 8.76
C LEU A 88 4.10 18.23 8.64
N ALA A 89 3.73 18.92 9.73
CA ALA A 89 3.79 20.36 9.84
C ALA A 89 5.24 20.86 9.96
N ASP A 90 5.47 22.13 9.66
CA ASP A 90 6.76 22.79 9.85
C ASP A 90 7.21 22.71 11.32
N GLY A 91 8.38 22.11 11.56
CA GLY A 91 8.93 21.89 12.90
C GLY A 91 8.80 20.47 13.46
N GLU A 92 8.03 19.59 12.82
CA GLU A 92 8.02 18.16 13.14
C GLU A 92 9.25 17.45 12.55
N SER A 93 9.72 16.39 13.22
CA SER A 93 10.87 15.62 12.72
C SER A 93 10.47 14.76 11.53
N CYS A 94 10.71 15.26 10.32
CA CYS A 94 10.56 14.51 9.07
C CYS A 94 11.63 13.41 8.98
N GLN A 95 11.28 12.19 8.56
CA GLN A 95 12.31 11.19 8.22
C GLN A 95 12.82 11.42 6.79
N GLU A 96 11.93 11.79 5.87
CA GLU A 96 12.25 12.26 4.54
C GLU A 96 11.67 13.66 4.26
N SER A 97 12.28 14.40 3.34
CA SER A 97 11.75 15.71 2.90
C SER A 97 10.39 15.59 2.19
N SER A 98 10.08 14.41 1.66
CA SER A 98 8.76 14.00 1.17
C SER A 98 7.72 13.88 2.27
N ASP A 99 8.10 13.69 3.53
CA ASP A 99 7.13 13.55 4.63
C ASP A 99 6.56 14.90 5.09
N CYS A 100 7.31 15.98 4.85
CA CYS A 100 6.99 17.30 5.35
C CYS A 100 6.33 18.20 4.31
N THR A 101 5.51 19.13 4.80
CA THR A 101 4.92 20.18 3.96
C THR A 101 5.98 21.14 3.44
N ASN A 102 7.01 21.42 4.25
CA ASN A 102 8.14 22.25 3.86
C ASN A 102 9.27 21.35 3.38
N ARG A 103 9.54 21.37 2.06
CA ARG A 103 10.59 20.55 1.41
C ARG A 103 11.99 21.17 1.57
N VAL A 104 12.25 21.84 2.68
CA VAL A 104 13.42 22.72 2.89
C VAL A 104 14.57 21.97 3.54
#